data_AF-A0A538IEB5-F1
#
_entry.id   AF-A0A538IEB5-F1
#
_cell.length_a   1.000
_cell.length_b   1.000
_cell.length_c   1.000
_cell.angle_alpha   90.00
_cell.angle_beta   90.00
_cell.angle_gamma   90.00
#
_symmetry.space_group_name_H-M   'P 1'
#
loop_
_entity.id
_entity.type
_entity.pdbx_description
1 polymer ?
#
loop_
_entity_poly.entity_id
_entity_poly.type
_entity_poly.pdbx_seq_one_letter_code
_entity_poly.pdbx_strand_id
1 'polypeptide(L)'
;MKKLIVVLAVALAIPTSVAFAKGTPSQTRGKSAPKVMYVLKGTLSSFVAASSTADGSISITVSHSNYHGRLLKGDTLNFAVASNTRITFANGTATLADGTKGMVKFRAPLRVSGDLATALPTLAKAFHVIVLGAAS
;
A
#
# COMPACT_ATOMS: atom_id res chain seq x y z
N MET A 1 -29.11 -60.02 65.40
CA MET A 1 -27.69 -59.91 65.80
C MET A 1 -26.82 -59.90 64.55
N LYS A 2 -25.93 -58.89 64.40
CA LYS A 2 -24.73 -58.86 63.53
C LYS A 2 -25.06 -58.73 62.01
N LYS A 3 -24.53 -57.81 61.18
CA LYS A 3 -23.36 -56.91 61.26
C LYS A 3 -23.58 -55.64 60.41
N LEU A 4 -23.00 -54.55 60.91
CA LEU A 4 -22.82 -53.26 60.23
C LEU A 4 -21.96 -53.39 58.96
N ILE A 5 -22.29 -52.61 57.93
CA ILE A 5 -21.31 -52.02 57.01
C ILE A 5 -21.65 -50.54 56.88
N VAL A 6 -20.77 -49.69 57.44
CA VAL A 6 -20.80 -48.24 57.28
C VAL A 6 -19.71 -47.91 56.27
N VAL A 7 -20.10 -47.45 55.08
CA VAL A 7 -19.18 -46.85 54.11
C VAL A 7 -19.34 -45.34 54.23
N LEU A 8 -18.31 -44.71 54.79
CA LEU A 8 -18.19 -43.28 54.97
C LEU A 8 -17.82 -42.65 53.62
N ALA A 9 -18.82 -42.16 52.88
CA ALA A 9 -18.58 -41.36 51.68
C ALA A 9 -18.32 -39.91 52.09
N VAL A 10 -17.05 -39.52 52.12
CA VAL A 10 -16.63 -38.12 52.24
C VAL A 10 -17.00 -37.41 50.94
N ALA A 11 -18.09 -36.63 50.96
CA ALA A 11 -18.47 -35.78 49.85
C ALA A 11 -17.48 -34.61 49.74
N LEU A 12 -16.58 -34.68 48.77
CA LEU A 12 -15.74 -33.57 48.36
C LEU A 12 -16.63 -32.47 47.75
N ALA A 13 -16.90 -31.41 48.51
CA ALA A 13 -17.51 -30.20 47.98
C ALA A 13 -16.51 -29.50 47.06
N ILE A 14 -16.61 -29.74 45.75
CA ILE A 14 -15.86 -28.98 44.75
C ILE A 14 -16.61 -27.67 44.52
N PRO A 15 -16.05 -26.49 44.80
CA PRO A 15 -16.66 -25.24 44.38
C PRO A 15 -16.66 -25.21 42.85
N THR A 16 -17.84 -25.25 42.25
CA THR A 16 -18.04 -25.05 40.81
C THR A 16 -17.58 -23.64 40.47
N SER A 17 -16.35 -23.54 39.98
CA SER A 17 -15.78 -22.30 39.48
C SER A 17 -16.60 -21.87 38.26
N VAL A 18 -17.36 -20.79 38.40
CA VAL A 18 -17.99 -20.12 37.26
C VAL A 18 -16.87 -19.49 36.43
N ALA A 19 -16.44 -20.19 35.39
CA ALA A 19 -15.56 -19.62 34.39
C ALA A 19 -16.35 -18.51 33.68
N PHE A 20 -15.98 -17.25 33.93
CA PHE A 20 -16.41 -16.13 33.10
C PHE A 20 -15.93 -16.42 31.68
N ALA A 21 -16.85 -16.84 30.81
CA ALA A 21 -16.58 -16.97 29.39
C ALA A 21 -16.17 -15.60 28.87
N LYS A 22 -14.86 -15.41 28.66
CA LYS A 22 -14.31 -14.24 27.97
C LYS A 22 -14.93 -14.25 26.59
N GLY A 23 -15.89 -13.34 26.36
CA GLY A 23 -16.49 -13.13 25.04
C GLY A 23 -15.35 -13.04 24.04
N THR A 24 -15.35 -13.94 23.05
CA THR A 24 -14.42 -13.86 21.93
C THR A 24 -14.55 -12.45 21.37
N PRO A 25 -13.47 -11.65 21.34
CA PRO A 25 -13.55 -10.33 20.74
C PRO A 25 -14.03 -10.56 19.31
N SER A 26 -15.21 -10.03 18.99
CA SER A 26 -15.67 -9.94 17.62
C SER A 26 -14.56 -9.21 16.88
N GLN A 27 -13.80 -9.94 16.08
CA GLN A 27 -12.83 -9.34 15.17
C GLN A 27 -13.63 -8.66 14.06
N THR A 28 -14.29 -7.55 14.38
CA THR A 28 -14.55 -6.51 13.40
C THR A 28 -13.17 -6.00 12.99
N ARG A 29 -12.51 -6.73 12.09
CA ARG A 29 -11.33 -6.24 11.38
C ARG A 29 -11.82 -4.99 10.67
N GLY A 30 -11.54 -3.82 11.24
CA GLY A 30 -11.78 -2.56 10.56
C GLY A 30 -11.21 -2.70 9.16
N LYS A 31 -12.02 -2.37 8.14
CA LYS A 31 -11.58 -2.31 6.74
C LYS A 31 -10.60 -1.14 6.58
N SER A 32 -9.47 -1.15 7.29
CA SER A 32 -8.38 -0.26 6.96
C SER A 32 -7.89 -0.72 5.60
N ALA A 33 -8.03 0.14 4.58
CA ALA A 33 -7.34 -0.04 3.32
C ALA A 33 -5.90 0.42 3.57
N PRO A 34 -4.93 -0.48 3.82
CA PRO A 34 -3.58 -0.05 4.16
C PRO A 34 -3.01 0.77 3.01
N LYS A 35 -2.42 1.92 3.33
CA LYS A 35 -1.66 2.72 2.37
C LYS A 35 -0.25 2.15 2.28
N VAL A 36 0.18 1.83 1.06
CA VAL A 36 1.50 1.26 0.77
C VAL A 36 2.30 2.20 -0.12
N MET A 37 3.62 2.06 -0.10
CA MET A 37 4.50 2.76 -1.03
C MET A 37 4.54 1.99 -2.35
N TYR A 38 3.95 2.56 -3.40
CA TYR A 38 4.11 2.10 -4.76
C TYR A 38 5.44 2.58 -5.32
N VAL A 39 6.08 1.71 -6.09
CA VAL A 39 7.29 2.00 -6.86
C VAL A 39 7.05 1.50 -8.27
N LEU A 40 6.79 2.43 -9.19
CA LEU A 40 6.63 2.12 -10.61
C LEU A 40 7.93 2.46 -11.32
N LYS A 41 8.50 1.48 -12.01
CA LYS A 41 9.66 1.65 -12.89
C LYS A 41 9.16 1.67 -14.33
N GLY A 42 9.79 2.49 -15.17
CA GLY A 42 9.31 2.68 -16.52
C GLY A 42 10.07 3.72 -17.31
N THR A 43 9.43 4.16 -18.38
CA THR A 43 9.88 5.26 -19.22
C THR A 43 9.06 6.50 -18.88
N LEU A 44 9.74 7.60 -18.54
CA LEU A 44 9.13 8.89 -18.25
C LEU A 44 8.90 9.68 -19.56
N SER A 45 7.80 10.41 -19.62
CA SER A 45 7.40 11.20 -20.78
C SER A 45 6.47 12.35 -20.40
N SER A 46 6.29 13.30 -21.31
CA SER A 46 5.35 14.41 -21.22
C SER A 46 5.50 15.20 -19.93
N PHE A 47 6.73 15.46 -19.52
CA PHE A 47 6.99 16.22 -18.29
C PHE A 47 6.67 17.70 -18.50
N VAL A 48 5.76 18.22 -17.69
CA VAL A 48 5.45 19.64 -17.56
C VAL A 48 5.73 20.03 -16.11
N ALA A 49 6.64 20.97 -15.90
CA ALA A 49 6.93 21.48 -14.56
C ALA A 49 5.73 22.25 -13.99
N ALA A 50 5.52 22.15 -12.68
CA ALA A 50 4.56 22.98 -11.97
C ALA A 50 4.97 24.46 -12.04
N SER A 51 4.00 25.35 -12.13
CA SER A 51 4.19 26.79 -11.99
C SER A 51 3.76 27.25 -10.59
N SER A 52 3.84 28.56 -10.32
CA SER A 52 3.32 29.14 -9.08
C SER A 52 1.79 29.12 -8.99
N THR A 53 1.09 28.92 -10.10
CA THR A 53 -0.38 29.04 -10.20
C THR A 53 -1.07 27.78 -10.72
N ALA A 54 -0.32 26.80 -11.25
CA ALA A 54 -0.86 25.57 -11.80
C ALA A 54 0.05 24.38 -11.53
N ASP A 55 -0.56 23.23 -11.24
CA ASP A 55 0.14 21.96 -11.19
C ASP A 55 0.60 21.54 -12.60
N GLY A 56 1.77 20.94 -12.66
CA GLY A 56 2.31 20.31 -13.86
C GLY A 56 1.86 18.86 -13.99
N SER A 57 2.53 18.11 -14.86
CA SER A 57 2.23 16.70 -15.10
C SER A 57 3.46 15.89 -15.48
N ILE A 58 3.38 14.58 -15.29
CA ILE A 58 4.37 13.63 -15.78
C ILE A 58 3.70 12.30 -16.07
N SER A 59 4.06 11.70 -17.21
CA SER A 59 3.60 10.37 -17.59
C SER A 59 4.70 9.33 -17.41
N ILE A 60 4.31 8.12 -16.97
CA ILE A 60 5.19 6.96 -16.94
C ILE A 60 4.53 5.77 -17.63
N THR A 61 5.20 5.23 -18.65
CA THR A 61 4.86 3.92 -19.21
C THR A 61 5.56 2.85 -18.37
N VAL A 62 4.77 2.06 -17.64
CA VAL A 62 5.26 1.18 -16.58
C VAL A 62 5.84 -0.10 -17.18
N SER A 63 7.10 -0.40 -16.87
CA SER A 63 7.75 -1.67 -17.19
C SER A 63 7.68 -2.66 -16.02
N HIS A 64 7.65 -2.14 -14.80
CA HIS A 64 7.59 -2.95 -13.58
C HIS A 64 6.97 -2.16 -12.43
N SER A 65 6.23 -2.85 -11.55
CA SER A 65 5.69 -2.29 -10.31
C SER A 65 5.83 -3.30 -9.18
N ASN A 66 6.08 -2.79 -7.96
CA ASN A 66 6.13 -3.62 -6.76
C ASN A 66 4.75 -4.17 -6.34
N TYR A 67 3.67 -3.49 -6.74
CA TYR A 67 2.28 -3.93 -6.52
C TYR A 67 1.51 -3.90 -7.83
N HIS A 68 0.60 -4.85 -8.04
CA HIS A 68 -0.21 -4.96 -9.26
C HIS A 68 0.62 -4.99 -10.55
N GLY A 69 1.86 -5.52 -10.49
CA GLY A 69 2.82 -5.45 -11.58
C GLY A 69 2.35 -6.06 -12.90
N ARG A 70 1.53 -7.12 -12.86
CA ARG A 70 0.95 -7.70 -14.08
C ARG A 70 -0.12 -6.81 -14.72
N LEU A 71 -0.89 -6.09 -13.89
CA LEU A 71 -1.98 -5.23 -14.36
C LEU A 71 -1.44 -3.91 -14.89
N LEU A 72 -0.43 -3.34 -14.22
CA LEU A 72 0.13 -2.04 -14.58
C LEU A 72 1.18 -2.10 -15.70
N LYS A 73 1.76 -3.27 -15.99
CA LYS A 73 2.86 -3.35 -16.97
C LYS A 73 2.33 -3.08 -18.37
N GLY A 74 2.91 -2.07 -19.02
CA GLY A 74 2.51 -1.58 -20.34
C GLY A 74 1.58 -0.37 -20.27
N ASP A 75 0.94 -0.11 -19.12
CA ASP A 75 0.06 1.04 -18.96
C ASP A 75 0.86 2.33 -18.81
N THR A 76 0.27 3.42 -19.31
CA THR A 76 0.78 4.78 -19.14
C THR A 76 -0.05 5.49 -18.08
N LEU A 77 0.59 5.88 -16.98
CA LEU A 77 -0.03 6.60 -15.89
C LEU A 77 0.41 8.06 -15.91
N ASN A 78 -0.54 8.99 -15.86
CA ASN A 78 -0.29 10.43 -15.83
C ASN A 78 -0.53 10.98 -14.43
N PHE A 79 0.52 11.51 -13.80
CA PHE A 79 0.49 12.07 -12.46
C PHE A 79 0.56 13.60 -12.51
N ALA A 80 -0.17 14.26 -11.62
CA ALA A 80 0.02 15.68 -11.36
C ALA A 80 1.35 15.91 -10.64
N VAL A 81 2.08 16.93 -11.06
CA VAL A 81 3.33 17.39 -10.43
C VAL A 81 3.02 18.71 -9.74
N ALA A 82 2.94 18.70 -8.41
CA ALA A 82 2.85 19.93 -7.62
C ALA A 82 4.21 20.62 -7.50
N SER A 83 4.23 21.90 -7.12
CA SER A 83 5.46 22.69 -6.92
C SER A 83 6.43 22.13 -5.88
N ASN A 84 5.92 21.36 -4.91
CA ASN A 84 6.71 20.67 -3.89
C ASN A 84 7.08 19.22 -4.25
N THR A 85 6.76 18.78 -5.47
CA THR A 85 7.11 17.43 -5.94
C THR A 85 8.60 17.29 -6.00
N ARG A 86 9.12 16.28 -5.31
CA ARG A 86 10.55 15.98 -5.37
C ARG A 86 10.87 15.33 -6.71
N ILE A 87 11.85 15.88 -7.41
CA ILE A 87 12.46 15.27 -8.60
C ILE A 87 13.93 15.04 -8.29
N THR A 88 14.42 13.82 -8.49
CA THR A 88 15.81 13.45 -8.20
C THR A 88 16.44 12.87 -9.45
N PHE A 89 17.56 13.44 -9.86
CA PHE A 89 18.35 12.92 -10.95
C PHE A 89 19.44 12.01 -10.41
N ALA A 90 19.46 10.77 -10.86
CA ALA A 90 20.47 9.78 -10.52
C ALA A 90 21.39 9.52 -11.72
N ASN A 91 22.53 8.88 -11.43
CA ASN A 91 23.48 8.39 -12.44
C ASN A 91 24.01 9.47 -13.40
N GLY A 92 24.22 10.68 -12.92
CA GLY A 92 24.77 11.78 -13.73
C GLY A 92 23.79 12.37 -14.76
N THR A 93 22.52 11.96 -14.73
CA THR A 93 21.48 12.56 -15.57
C THR A 93 21.23 14.01 -15.13
N ALA A 94 21.09 14.95 -16.07
CA ALA A 94 20.84 16.36 -15.76
C ALA A 94 19.48 16.87 -16.26
N THR A 95 18.84 16.12 -17.16
CA THR A 95 17.61 16.53 -17.82
C THR A 95 16.56 15.43 -17.77
N LEU A 96 15.30 15.84 -17.75
CA LEU A 96 14.16 14.95 -17.87
C LEU A 96 13.58 15.14 -19.27
N ALA A 97 14.06 14.33 -20.22
CA ALA A 97 13.56 14.30 -21.58
C ALA A 97 12.57 13.14 -21.76
N ASP A 98 11.72 13.22 -22.78
CA ASP A 98 10.84 12.11 -23.14
C ASP A 98 11.66 10.87 -23.52
N GLY A 99 11.20 9.69 -23.09
CA GLY A 99 11.92 8.44 -23.31
C GLY A 99 12.95 8.09 -22.23
N THR A 100 13.18 9.00 -21.28
CA THR A 100 14.11 8.80 -20.15
C THR A 100 13.66 7.63 -19.27
N LYS A 101 14.59 6.75 -18.89
CA LYS A 101 14.31 5.69 -17.92
C LYS A 101 14.24 6.26 -16.50
N GLY A 102 13.25 5.83 -15.74
CA GLY A 102 13.05 6.31 -14.38
C GLY A 102 12.11 5.46 -13.54
N MET A 103 11.79 5.99 -12.38
CA MET A 103 10.79 5.44 -11.49
C MET A 103 10.04 6.54 -10.75
N VAL A 104 8.77 6.28 -10.43
CA VAL A 104 7.98 7.11 -9.54
C VAL A 104 7.67 6.35 -8.27
N LYS A 105 7.70 7.07 -7.15
CA LYS A 105 7.36 6.57 -5.83
C LYS A 105 6.21 7.40 -5.26
N PHE A 106 5.20 6.73 -4.71
CA PHE A 106 4.08 7.41 -4.07
C PHE A 106 3.35 6.47 -3.12
N ARG A 107 2.56 7.06 -2.22
CA ARG A 107 1.67 6.31 -1.34
C ARG A 107 0.27 6.28 -1.92
N ALA A 108 -0.34 5.09 -1.98
CA ALA A 108 -1.73 4.88 -2.34
C ALA A 108 -2.30 3.66 -1.60
N PRO A 109 -3.64 3.48 -1.53
CA PRO A 109 -4.23 2.26 -0.98
C PRO A 109 -3.73 1.00 -1.69
N LEU A 110 -3.49 -0.08 -0.96
CA LEU A 110 -3.12 -1.38 -1.54
C LEU A 110 -4.25 -1.97 -2.38
N ARG A 111 -5.49 -1.80 -1.89
CA ARG A 111 -6.71 -2.25 -2.53
C ARG A 111 -7.39 -1.06 -3.18
N VAL A 112 -7.31 -1.02 -4.51
CA VAL A 112 -7.96 -0.02 -5.34
C VAL A 112 -8.98 -0.75 -6.20
N SER A 113 -10.19 -0.22 -6.29
CA SER A 113 -11.26 -0.73 -7.14
C SER A 113 -11.27 0.03 -8.47
N GLY A 114 -11.57 -0.67 -9.57
CA GLY A 114 -11.62 -0.08 -10.91
C GLY A 114 -10.28 -0.15 -11.63
N ASP A 115 -10.15 0.68 -12.66
CA ASP A 115 -8.92 0.78 -13.45
C ASP A 115 -7.80 1.43 -12.62
N LEU A 116 -6.67 0.73 -12.51
CA LEU A 116 -5.53 1.17 -11.72
C LEU A 116 -4.80 2.34 -12.38
N ALA A 117 -4.78 2.40 -13.72
CA ALA A 117 -4.05 3.44 -14.44
C ALA A 117 -4.65 4.83 -14.20
N THR A 118 -5.97 4.90 -14.03
CA THR A 118 -6.71 6.13 -13.70
C THR A 118 -6.84 6.37 -12.20
N ALA A 119 -7.03 5.32 -11.39
CA ALA A 119 -7.25 5.47 -9.96
C ALA A 119 -5.96 5.77 -9.17
N LEU A 120 -4.81 5.19 -9.54
CA LEU A 120 -3.57 5.42 -8.79
C LEU A 120 -3.08 6.87 -8.85
N PRO A 121 -3.09 7.57 -10.00
CA PRO A 121 -2.67 8.96 -10.04
C PRO A 121 -3.53 9.91 -9.20
N THR A 122 -4.84 9.68 -9.14
CA THR A 122 -5.75 10.51 -8.32
C THR A 122 -5.57 10.27 -6.82
N LEU A 123 -5.22 9.05 -6.43
CA LEU A 123 -5.01 8.65 -5.03
C LEU A 123 -3.57 8.85 -4.54
N ALA A 124 -2.63 9.16 -5.44
CA ALA A 124 -1.21 9.29 -5.14
C ALA A 124 -0.95 10.43 -4.14
N LYS A 125 -0.14 10.14 -3.12
CA LYS A 125 0.37 11.12 -2.14
C LYS A 125 1.87 10.95 -1.95
N ALA A 126 2.54 12.02 -1.51
CA ALA A 126 4.00 12.05 -1.35
C ALA A 126 4.72 11.56 -2.62
N PHE A 127 4.34 12.14 -3.76
CA PHE A 127 4.85 11.77 -5.08
C PHE A 127 6.31 12.22 -5.24
N HIS A 128 7.14 11.30 -5.72
CA HIS A 128 8.58 11.50 -5.95
C HIS A 128 8.98 10.86 -7.27
N VAL A 129 9.58 11.65 -8.15
CA VAL A 129 10.13 11.21 -9.43
C VAL A 129 11.64 10.99 -9.30
N ILE A 130 12.13 9.86 -9.78
CA ILE A 130 13.55 9.54 -9.84
C ILE A 130 13.93 9.22 -11.29
N VAL A 131 14.83 10.02 -11.83
CA VAL A 131 15.36 9.93 -13.20
C VAL A 131 16.62 9.08 -13.16
N LEU A 132 16.69 7.99 -13.92
CA LEU A 132 17.75 6.98 -13.80
C LEU A 132 18.78 6.98 -14.94
N GLY A 133 18.44 7.50 -16.12
CA GLY A 133 19.36 7.55 -17.26
C GLY A 133 18.78 8.28 -18.46
N ALA A 134 19.62 8.67 -19.41
CA ALA A 134 19.21 9.42 -20.60
C ALA A 134 18.15 8.68 -21.44
N ALA A 135 17.40 9.43 -22.24
CA ALA A 135 16.52 8.87 -23.26
C ALA A 135 17.34 7.99 -24.23
N SER A 136 16.87 6.76 -24.42
CA SER A 136 17.46 5.78 -25.35
C SER A 136 16.87 5.93 -26.74
#